data_AF-A0A378W063-F1
#
_entry.id   AF-A0A378W063-F1
#
_cell.length_a   1.000
_cell.length_b   1.000
_cell.length_c   1.000
_cell.angle_alpha   90.00
_cell.angle_beta   90.00
_cell.angle_gamma   90.00
#
_symmetry.space_group_name_H-M   'P 1'
#
loop_
_entity.id
_entity.type
_entity.pdbx_description
1 polymer ?
#
loop_
_entity_poly.entity_id
_entity_poly.type
_entity_poly.pdbx_seq_one_letter_code
_entity_poly.pdbx_strand_id
1 'polypeptide(L)'
;MAVDPFDFLGKQLLTTLLDLPFSVSPVVAGLMFVLLFGAHTALGSRLEAQGIQIIFAIPGIVLTALFVTFPFAAREIIPLMQTQGDSEEQAALVLGASGWQMFWRVTLPNIKWTLLYGIILTNARAMGEFGAVSVVSGHIRGETNTIPLLVEIFYNEYNFTGAFSLSGVLALLALATLAVQNIITKLQDKKLAAAERNAV
;
A
#
# COMPACT_ATOMS: atom_id res chain seq x y z
N MET A 1 -25.77 -22.30 -9.29
CA MET A 1 -24.36 -22.29 -9.71
C MET A 1 -23.91 -20.85 -9.54
N ALA A 2 -23.48 -20.52 -8.32
CA ALA A 2 -23.23 -19.15 -7.91
C ALA A 2 -21.98 -18.64 -8.63
N VAL A 3 -22.12 -17.54 -9.37
CA VAL A 3 -20.99 -16.78 -9.87
C VAL A 3 -20.49 -15.98 -8.69
N ASP A 4 -19.53 -16.54 -7.98
CA ASP A 4 -18.65 -15.78 -7.09
C ASP A 4 -17.93 -14.75 -7.97
N PRO A 5 -18.11 -13.42 -7.78
CA PRO A 5 -17.46 -12.41 -8.62
C PRO A 5 -15.92 -12.50 -8.57
N PHE A 6 -15.36 -13.27 -7.62
CA PHE A 6 -13.92 -13.53 -7.51
C PHE A 6 -13.45 -14.86 -8.12
N ASP A 7 -14.33 -15.74 -8.62
CA ASP A 7 -13.94 -16.97 -9.34
C ASP A 7 -13.90 -16.74 -10.86
N PHE A 8 -12.90 -15.98 -11.30
CA PHE A 8 -12.52 -15.91 -12.71
C PHE A 8 -11.30 -16.79 -12.97
N LEU A 9 -11.18 -17.33 -14.20
CA LEU A 9 -10.07 -18.21 -14.61
C LEU A 9 -8.67 -17.59 -14.39
N GLY A 10 -8.59 -16.26 -14.24
CA GLY A 10 -7.38 -15.50 -13.95
C GLY A 10 -7.16 -15.15 -12.47
N LYS A 11 -7.98 -15.63 -11.53
CA LYS A 11 -7.86 -15.35 -10.09
C LYS A 11 -6.48 -15.72 -9.57
N GLN A 12 -5.98 -16.89 -9.96
CA GLN A 12 -4.67 -17.39 -9.58
C GLN A 12 -3.53 -16.54 -10.17
N LEU A 13 -3.71 -16.00 -11.37
CA LEU A 13 -2.77 -15.05 -11.98
C LEU A 13 -2.77 -13.71 -11.22
N LEU A 14 -3.95 -13.21 -10.85
CA LEU A 14 -4.07 -11.96 -10.09
C LEU A 14 -3.45 -12.10 -8.69
N THR A 15 -3.73 -13.19 -7.97
CA THR A 15 -3.12 -13.44 -6.66
C THR A 15 -1.60 -13.61 -6.76
N THR A 16 -1.11 -14.29 -7.80
CA THR A 16 0.34 -14.41 -8.05
C THR A 16 0.96 -13.04 -8.35
N LEU A 17 0.28 -12.17 -9.11
CA LEU A 17 0.73 -10.80 -9.37
C LEU A 17 0.75 -9.94 -8.10
N LEU A 18 -0.19 -10.15 -7.17
CA LEU A 18 -0.20 -9.49 -5.87
C LEU A 18 0.95 -9.96 -4.97
N ASP A 19 1.39 -11.21 -5.12
CA ASP A 19 2.50 -11.77 -4.35
C ASP A 19 3.87 -11.45 -4.95
N LEU A 20 3.92 -11.03 -6.22
CA LEU A 20 5.16 -10.71 -6.93
C LEU A 20 6.02 -9.66 -6.20
N PRO A 21 5.48 -8.52 -5.73
CA PRO A 21 6.30 -7.52 -5.05
C PRO A 21 6.88 -8.00 -3.71
N PHE A 22 6.24 -8.99 -3.06
CA PHE A 22 6.80 -9.63 -1.86
C PHE A 22 7.96 -10.57 -2.18
N SER A 23 7.91 -11.22 -3.34
CA SER A 23 8.97 -12.14 -3.76
C SER A 23 10.20 -11.42 -4.28
N VAL A 24 10.06 -10.17 -4.73
CA VAL A 24 11.15 -9.35 -5.27
C VAL A 24 11.75 -8.50 -4.16
N SER A 25 13.09 -8.47 -4.06
CA SER A 25 13.79 -7.56 -3.15
C SER A 25 13.42 -6.10 -3.44
N PRO A 26 13.14 -5.26 -2.43
CA PRO A 26 12.82 -3.85 -2.64
C PRO A 26 13.85 -3.12 -3.51
N VAL A 27 15.14 -3.43 -3.35
CA VAL A 27 16.22 -2.84 -4.17
C VAL A 27 16.07 -3.22 -5.64
N VAL A 28 15.73 -4.48 -5.92
CA VAL A 28 15.49 -4.98 -7.28
C VAL A 28 14.25 -4.31 -7.87
N ALA A 29 13.18 -4.14 -7.08
CA ALA A 29 12.01 -3.39 -7.50
C ALA A 29 12.36 -1.94 -7.90
N GLY A 30 13.16 -1.24 -7.08
CA GLY A 30 13.67 0.09 -7.42
C GLY A 30 14.48 0.11 -8.72
N LEU A 31 15.37 -0.86 -8.92
CA LEU A 31 16.14 -0.99 -10.17
C LEU A 31 15.25 -1.25 -11.39
N MET A 32 14.20 -2.07 -11.26
CA MET A 32 13.23 -2.27 -12.34
C MET A 32 12.55 -0.95 -12.72
N PHE A 33 12.18 -0.11 -11.76
CA PHE A 33 11.62 1.21 -12.02
C PHE A 33 12.62 2.12 -12.75
N VAL A 34 13.90 2.13 -12.35
CA VAL A 34 14.95 2.87 -13.07
C VAL A 34 15.12 2.35 -14.50
N LEU A 35 15.07 1.04 -14.72
CA LEU A 35 15.17 0.43 -16.04
C LEU A 35 13.93 0.68 -16.92
N LEU A 36 12.76 0.90 -16.33
CA LEU A 36 11.53 1.20 -17.08
C LEU A 36 11.40 2.69 -17.39
N PHE A 37 11.72 3.56 -16.42
CA PHE A 37 11.46 5.00 -16.48
C PHE A 37 12.72 5.86 -16.60
N GLY A 38 13.91 5.27 -16.73
CA GLY A 38 15.15 6.01 -16.95
C GLY A 38 15.15 6.83 -18.24
N ALA A 39 15.95 7.89 -18.28
CA ALA A 39 16.01 8.81 -19.42
C ALA A 39 16.33 8.13 -20.78
N HIS A 40 16.99 6.97 -20.75
CA HIS A 40 17.36 6.21 -21.95
C HIS A 40 16.28 5.23 -22.45
N THR A 41 15.12 5.13 -21.78
CA THR A 41 14.05 4.22 -22.22
C THR A 41 12.96 4.94 -23.01
N ALA A 42 12.26 4.20 -23.87
CA ALA A 42 11.18 4.74 -24.69
C ALA A 42 10.03 5.34 -23.85
N LEU A 43 9.80 4.82 -22.65
CA LEU A 43 8.81 5.35 -21.71
C LEU A 43 9.33 6.57 -20.96
N GLY A 44 10.55 6.50 -20.39
CA GLY A 44 11.17 7.62 -19.67
C GLY A 44 11.34 8.84 -20.57
N SER A 45 11.92 8.67 -21.75
CA SER A 45 12.13 9.77 -22.73
C SER A 45 10.83 10.42 -23.22
N ARG A 46 9.73 9.65 -23.37
CA ARG A 46 8.42 10.20 -23.72
C ARG A 46 7.81 11.03 -22.59
N LEU A 47 7.95 10.57 -21.35
CA LEU A 47 7.45 11.28 -20.18
C LEU A 47 8.26 12.55 -19.90
N GLU A 48 9.57 12.48 -20.10
CA GLU A 48 10.47 13.63 -20.02
C GLU A 48 10.17 14.67 -21.10
N ALA A 49 9.85 14.24 -22.34
CA ALA A 49 9.37 15.13 -23.40
C ALA A 49 8.03 15.83 -23.06
N GLN A 50 7.24 15.27 -22.13
CA GLN A 50 6.02 15.86 -21.58
C GLN A 50 6.27 16.68 -20.30
N GLY A 51 7.53 16.83 -19.87
CA GLY A 51 7.91 17.56 -18.66
C GLY A 51 7.69 16.79 -17.36
N ILE A 52 7.43 15.48 -17.43
CA ILE A 52 7.20 14.62 -16.26
C ILE A 52 8.47 13.83 -15.97
N GLN A 53 9.24 14.29 -15.00
CA GLN A 53 10.38 13.54 -14.48
C GLN A 53 9.90 12.51 -13.45
N ILE A 54 10.19 11.24 -13.68
CA ILE A 54 9.80 10.14 -12.77
C ILE A 54 10.99 9.69 -11.93
N ILE A 55 12.14 9.42 -12.57
CA ILE A 55 13.35 9.03 -11.86
C ILE A 55 14.02 10.27 -11.25
N PHE A 56 14.47 10.14 -10.00
CA PHE A 56 15.00 11.24 -9.19
C PHE A 56 13.99 12.35 -8.89
N ALA A 57 12.71 12.00 -8.84
CA ALA A 57 11.63 12.92 -8.51
C ALA A 57 10.57 12.25 -7.61
N ILE A 58 9.77 13.08 -6.93
CA ILE A 58 8.68 12.64 -6.05
C ILE A 58 7.73 11.64 -6.73
N PRO A 59 7.31 11.81 -8.01
CA PRO A 59 6.41 10.86 -8.66
C PRO A 59 6.96 9.44 -8.73
N GLY A 60 8.27 9.26 -8.99
CA GLY A 60 8.88 7.93 -9.00
C GLY A 60 8.90 7.30 -7.63
N ILE A 61 9.22 8.08 -6.59
CA ILE A 61 9.17 7.61 -5.20
C ILE A 61 7.76 7.11 -4.84
N VAL A 62 6.73 7.87 -5.20
CA VAL A 62 5.33 7.51 -4.94
C VAL A 62 4.95 6.24 -5.69
N LEU A 63 5.27 6.12 -6.98
CA LEU A 63 4.96 4.93 -7.78
C LEU A 63 5.66 3.68 -7.25
N THR A 64 6.94 3.79 -6.91
CA THR A 64 7.71 2.68 -6.35
C THR A 64 7.19 2.28 -4.97
N ALA A 65 6.89 3.25 -4.09
CA ALA A 65 6.30 2.99 -2.79
C ALA A 65 4.94 2.28 -2.95
N LEU A 66 4.06 2.79 -3.83
CA LEU A 66 2.77 2.16 -4.14
C LEU A 66 2.95 0.72 -4.61
N PHE A 67 3.89 0.44 -5.50
CA PHE A 67 4.14 -0.92 -5.99
C PHE A 67 4.53 -1.87 -4.85
N VAL A 68 5.39 -1.43 -3.93
CA VAL A 68 5.83 -2.27 -2.81
C VAL A 68 4.75 -2.40 -1.73
N THR A 69 3.93 -1.38 -1.51
CA THR A 69 2.95 -1.36 -0.41
C THR A 69 1.55 -1.85 -0.82
N PHE A 70 1.19 -1.80 -2.10
CA PHE A 70 -0.13 -2.20 -2.60
C PHE A 70 -0.55 -3.63 -2.19
N PRO A 71 0.34 -4.64 -2.25
CA PRO A 71 0.01 -6.00 -1.82
C PRO A 71 -0.47 -6.09 -0.36
N PHE A 72 -0.01 -5.21 0.52
CA PHE A 72 -0.41 -5.21 1.93
C PHE A 72 -1.88 -4.84 2.08
N ALA A 73 -2.35 -3.81 1.37
CA ALA A 73 -3.77 -3.45 1.37
C ALA A 73 -4.65 -4.57 0.77
N ALA A 74 -4.19 -5.18 -0.34
CA ALA A 74 -4.93 -6.25 -0.99
C ALA A 74 -5.07 -7.49 -0.10
N ARG A 75 -4.02 -7.87 0.63
CA ARG A 75 -4.02 -9.02 1.54
C ARG A 75 -4.94 -8.86 2.76
N GLU A 76 -5.33 -7.64 3.11
CA GLU A 76 -6.31 -7.39 4.17
C GLU A 76 -7.75 -7.41 3.65
N ILE A 77 -7.98 -6.83 2.48
CA ILE A 77 -9.33 -6.68 1.93
C ILE A 77 -9.85 -8.00 1.35
N ILE A 78 -9.01 -8.74 0.61
CA ILE A 78 -9.44 -9.95 -0.11
C ILE A 78 -9.99 -11.03 0.84
N PRO A 79 -9.30 -11.43 1.93
CA PRO A 79 -9.83 -12.46 2.83
C PRO A 79 -11.11 -12.01 3.53
N LEU A 80 -11.21 -10.74 3.92
CA LEU A 80 -12.42 -10.22 4.54
C LEU A 80 -13.63 -10.37 3.61
N MET A 81 -13.49 -9.93 2.35
CA MET A 81 -14.57 -10.04 1.37
C MET A 81 -14.98 -11.50 1.15
N GLN A 82 -14.02 -12.43 1.11
CA GLN A 82 -14.30 -13.87 0.99
C GLN A 82 -15.05 -14.43 2.21
N THR A 83 -14.79 -13.91 3.42
CA THR A 83 -15.48 -14.37 4.64
C THR A 83 -16.85 -13.76 4.85
N GLN A 84 -17.07 -12.49 4.46
CA GLN A 84 -18.38 -11.84 4.55
C GLN A 84 -19.38 -12.41 3.53
N GLY A 85 -18.88 -12.91 2.39
CA GLY A 85 -19.71 -13.40 1.30
C GLY A 85 -20.48 -12.31 0.57
N ASP A 86 -21.23 -12.69 -0.46
CA ASP A 86 -21.71 -11.76 -1.48
C ASP A 86 -23.23 -11.49 -1.36
N SER A 87 -23.84 -11.87 -0.25
CA SER A 87 -25.31 -11.89 -0.10
C SER A 87 -25.94 -10.51 -0.27
N GLU A 88 -25.33 -9.47 0.31
CA GLU A 88 -25.78 -8.08 0.17
C GLU A 88 -25.57 -7.54 -1.25
N GLU A 89 -24.49 -7.94 -1.92
CA GLU A 89 -24.20 -7.57 -3.30
C GLU A 89 -25.17 -8.22 -4.28
N GLN A 90 -25.49 -9.50 -4.06
CA GLN A 90 -26.50 -10.24 -4.82
C GLN A 90 -27.90 -9.65 -4.63
N ALA A 91 -28.27 -9.26 -3.41
CA ALA A 91 -29.53 -8.57 -3.15
C ALA A 91 -29.61 -7.23 -3.90
N ALA A 92 -28.52 -6.46 -3.91
CA ALA A 92 -28.44 -5.20 -4.66
C ALA A 92 -28.56 -5.41 -6.17
N LEU A 93 -27.96 -6.48 -6.73
CA LEU A 93 -28.11 -6.85 -8.14
C LEU A 93 -29.57 -7.19 -8.48
N VAL A 94 -30.25 -7.97 -7.64
CA VAL A 94 -31.66 -8.34 -7.85
C VAL A 94 -32.57 -7.11 -7.79
N LEU A 95 -32.22 -6.11 -6.96
CA LEU A 95 -32.91 -4.83 -6.89
C LEU A 95 -32.58 -3.87 -8.05
N GLY A 96 -31.77 -4.29 -9.03
CA GLY A 96 -31.43 -3.52 -10.22
C GLY A 96 -30.31 -2.49 -10.03
N ALA A 97 -29.50 -2.61 -8.98
CA ALA A 97 -28.36 -1.72 -8.79
C ALA A 97 -27.29 -1.96 -9.86
N SER A 98 -26.77 -0.87 -10.44
CA SER A 98 -25.58 -0.94 -11.30
C SER A 98 -24.33 -1.26 -10.47
N GLY A 99 -23.31 -1.86 -11.08
CA GLY A 99 -22.05 -2.22 -10.37
C GLY A 99 -21.37 -1.03 -9.67
N TRP A 100 -21.45 0.18 -10.24
CA TRP A 100 -20.93 1.40 -9.60
C TRP A 100 -21.74 1.80 -8.37
N GLN A 101 -23.05 1.64 -8.41
CA GLN A 101 -23.94 1.93 -7.29
C GLN A 101 -23.76 0.91 -6.16
N MET A 102 -23.57 -0.37 -6.50
CA MET A 102 -23.24 -1.42 -5.54
C MET A 102 -21.91 -1.12 -4.83
N PHE A 103 -20.84 -0.81 -5.58
CA PHE A 103 -19.55 -0.50 -5.01
C PHE A 103 -19.61 0.62 -3.97
N TRP A 104 -20.26 1.74 -4.31
CA TRP A 104 -20.32 2.90 -3.41
C TRP A 104 -21.31 2.75 -2.24
N ARG A 105 -22.40 2.00 -2.42
CA ARG A 105 -23.47 1.92 -1.41
C ARG A 105 -23.47 0.66 -0.57
N VAL A 106 -22.84 -0.42 -1.04
CA VAL A 106 -22.85 -1.73 -0.37
C VAL A 106 -21.42 -2.14 -0.02
N THR A 107 -20.57 -2.34 -1.03
CA THR A 107 -19.22 -2.88 -0.84
C THR A 107 -18.33 -1.95 0.00
N LEU A 108 -18.19 -0.67 -0.40
CA LEU A 108 -17.31 0.28 0.26
C LEU A 108 -17.70 0.55 1.74
N PRO A 109 -18.99 0.77 2.08
CA PRO A 109 -19.41 0.92 3.47
C PRO A 109 -19.18 -0.33 4.34
N ASN A 110 -19.27 -1.52 3.76
CA ASN A 110 -19.03 -2.78 4.46
C ASN A 110 -17.54 -3.00 4.77
N ILE A 111 -16.67 -2.74 3.80
CA ILE A 111 -15.22 -2.94 3.97
C ILE A 111 -14.51 -1.76 4.63
N LYS A 112 -15.19 -0.64 4.95
CA LYS A 112 -14.55 0.61 5.41
C LYS A 112 -13.59 0.43 6.59
N TRP A 113 -13.91 -0.45 7.54
CA TRP A 113 -13.06 -0.68 8.71
C TRP A 113 -11.80 -1.46 8.34
N THR A 114 -11.94 -2.46 7.49
CA THR A 114 -10.83 -3.25 6.95
C THR A 114 -9.97 -2.41 6.00
N LEU A 115 -10.58 -1.51 5.22
CA LEU A 115 -9.86 -0.56 4.39
C LEU A 115 -9.02 0.39 5.25
N LEU A 116 -9.58 0.93 6.34
CA LEU A 116 -8.83 1.75 7.29
C LEU A 116 -7.65 0.98 7.91
N TYR A 117 -7.88 -0.28 8.31
CA TYR A 117 -6.82 -1.14 8.82
C TYR A 117 -5.71 -1.38 7.78
N GLY A 118 -6.10 -1.71 6.54
CA GLY A 118 -5.18 -1.87 5.41
C GLY A 118 -4.40 -0.60 5.10
N ILE A 119 -5.02 0.58 5.17
CA ILE A 119 -4.34 1.88 4.99
C ILE A 119 -3.28 2.10 6.07
N ILE A 120 -3.60 1.78 7.34
CA ILE A 120 -2.65 1.94 8.45
C ILE A 120 -1.45 1.01 8.29
N LEU A 121 -1.69 -0.24 7.91
CA LEU A 121 -0.64 -1.22 7.62
C LEU A 121 0.24 -0.78 6.44
N THR A 122 -0.39 -0.31 5.38
CA THR A 122 0.29 0.21 4.18
C THR A 122 1.16 1.42 4.54
N ASN A 123 0.64 2.33 5.38
CA ASN A 123 1.39 3.48 5.88
C ASN A 123 2.58 3.06 6.76
N ALA A 124 2.36 2.13 7.70
CA ALA A 124 3.43 1.59 8.53
C ALA A 124 4.55 0.99 7.69
N ARG A 125 4.19 0.28 6.59
CA ARG A 125 5.16 -0.28 5.67
C ARG A 125 5.89 0.79 4.86
N ALA A 126 5.15 1.77 4.30
CA ALA A 126 5.72 2.86 3.51
C ALA A 126 6.79 3.65 4.29
N MET A 127 6.58 3.86 5.60
CA MET A 127 7.56 4.53 6.47
C MET A 127 8.89 3.78 6.60
N GLY A 128 8.85 2.45 6.49
CA GLY A 128 10.01 1.57 6.54
C GLY A 128 10.61 1.24 5.17
N GLU A 129 10.10 1.83 4.09
CA GLU A 129 10.67 1.62 2.76
C GLU A 129 11.97 2.42 2.61
N PHE A 130 13.05 1.66 2.40
CA PHE A 130 14.39 2.19 2.19
C PHE A 130 14.94 1.71 0.85
N GLY A 131 15.01 0.39 0.63
CA GLY A 131 15.75 -0.19 -0.49
C GLY A 131 15.20 0.17 -1.88
N ALA A 132 13.89 0.25 -2.05
CA ALA A 132 13.31 0.62 -3.34
C ALA A 132 13.43 2.13 -3.60
N VAL A 133 13.26 2.93 -2.55
CA VAL A 133 13.25 4.39 -2.62
C VAL A 133 14.67 4.95 -2.76
N SER A 134 15.69 4.34 -2.16
CA SER A 134 17.09 4.78 -2.28
C SER A 134 17.57 4.74 -3.74
N VAL A 135 17.19 3.71 -4.48
CA VAL A 135 17.57 3.54 -5.90
C VAL A 135 16.87 4.55 -6.80
N VAL A 136 15.58 4.83 -6.57
CA VAL A 136 14.77 5.69 -7.44
C VAL A 136 14.93 7.18 -7.12
N SER A 137 15.18 7.53 -5.86
CA SER A 137 15.37 8.92 -5.41
C SER A 137 16.71 9.51 -5.84
N GLY A 138 17.78 8.71 -5.95
CA GLY A 138 19.12 9.20 -6.29
C GLY A 138 19.76 10.07 -5.21
N HIS A 139 19.22 10.07 -3.98
CA HIS A 139 19.74 10.80 -2.83
C HIS A 139 19.89 12.32 -3.02
N ILE A 140 19.01 12.95 -3.81
CA ILE A 140 19.05 14.40 -4.01
C ILE A 140 18.59 15.12 -2.74
N ARG A 141 19.53 15.79 -2.07
CA ARG A 141 19.30 16.57 -0.85
C ARG A 141 18.20 17.61 -1.04
N GLY A 142 17.18 17.54 -0.19
CA GLY A 142 16.08 18.51 -0.13
C GLY A 142 14.91 18.25 -1.09
N GLU A 143 15.11 17.42 -2.13
CA GLU A 143 14.10 17.19 -3.16
C GLU A 143 13.48 15.78 -3.07
N THR A 144 14.30 14.77 -2.81
CA THR A 144 13.88 13.35 -2.88
C THR A 144 14.18 12.54 -1.63
N ASN A 145 14.61 13.21 -0.55
CA ASN A 145 15.07 12.54 0.65
C ASN A 145 13.92 12.21 1.60
N THR A 146 13.68 10.91 1.80
CA THR A 146 12.82 10.43 2.89
C THR A 146 13.62 10.36 4.21
N ILE A 147 12.94 10.31 5.35
CA ILE A 147 13.61 10.25 6.66
C ILE A 147 14.59 9.07 6.77
N PRO A 148 14.27 7.85 6.28
CA PRO A 148 15.24 6.75 6.24
C PRO A 148 16.51 7.08 5.44
N LEU A 149 16.38 7.78 4.30
CA LEU A 149 17.53 8.22 3.51
C LEU A 149 18.35 9.29 4.23
N LEU A 150 17.70 10.20 4.96
CA LEU A 150 18.40 11.19 5.78
C LEU A 150 19.20 10.56 6.93
N VAL A 151 18.68 9.48 7.53
CA VAL A 151 19.41 8.70 8.54
C VAL A 151 20.69 8.12 7.92
N GLU A 152 20.59 7.51 6.73
CA GLU A 152 21.75 6.97 6.01
C GLU A 152 22.77 8.06 5.67
N ILE A 153 22.33 9.19 5.11
CA ILE A 153 23.20 10.32 4.75
C ILE A 153 23.94 10.83 5.99
N PHE A 154 23.24 11.08 7.11
CA PHE A 154 23.87 11.55 8.34
C PHE A 154 24.81 10.52 8.98
N TYR A 155 24.48 9.24 8.86
CA TYR A 155 25.36 8.16 9.31
C TYR A 155 26.65 8.12 8.49
N ASN A 156 26.56 8.20 7.16
CA ASN A 156 27.71 8.22 6.25
C ASN A 156 28.57 9.48 6.42
N GLU A 157 27.98 10.59 6.83
CA GLU A 157 28.68 11.85 7.14
C GLU A 157 29.28 11.89 8.56
N TYR A 158 29.25 10.77 9.29
CA TYR A 158 29.70 10.66 10.68
C TYR A 158 28.94 11.60 11.66
N ASN A 159 27.80 12.16 11.24
CA ASN A 159 26.91 12.93 12.09
C ASN A 159 25.95 11.98 12.84
N PHE A 160 26.51 11.24 13.79
CA PHE A 160 25.76 10.27 14.57
C PHE A 160 24.63 10.92 15.39
N THR A 161 24.84 12.13 15.91
CA THR A 161 23.81 12.86 16.66
C THR A 161 22.57 13.09 15.80
N GLY A 162 22.74 13.53 14.55
CA GLY A 162 21.64 13.68 13.60
C GLY A 162 20.98 12.34 13.25
N ALA A 163 21.78 11.32 12.93
CA ALA A 163 21.29 10.01 12.53
C ALA A 163 20.47 9.32 13.64
N PHE A 164 20.94 9.36 14.89
CA PHE A 164 20.21 8.80 16.04
C PHE A 164 18.93 9.59 16.36
N SER A 165 18.96 10.92 16.24
CA SER A 165 17.78 11.76 16.47
C SER A 165 16.66 11.43 15.48
N LEU A 166 17.00 11.34 14.19
CA LEU A 166 16.03 10.97 13.14
C LEU A 166 15.54 9.53 13.29
N SER A 167 16.44 8.59 13.63
CA SER A 167 16.08 7.20 13.91
C SER A 167 15.11 7.09 15.09
N GLY A 168 15.33 7.87 16.15
CA GLY A 168 14.43 7.93 17.31
C GLY A 168 13.04 8.46 16.96
N VAL A 169 12.97 9.51 16.13
CA VAL A 169 11.68 10.03 15.63
C VAL A 169 10.94 8.98 14.82
N LEU A 170 11.63 8.27 13.91
CA LEU A 170 11.03 7.17 13.14
C LEU A 170 10.56 6.03 14.04
N ALA A 171 11.35 5.65 15.05
CA ALA A 171 10.98 4.62 16.00
C ALA A 171 9.71 5.00 16.81
N LEU A 172 9.63 6.25 17.27
CA LEU A 172 8.44 6.77 17.95
C LEU A 172 7.20 6.77 17.04
N LEU A 173 7.34 7.19 15.79
CA LEU A 173 6.24 7.16 14.82
C LEU A 173 5.81 5.73 14.49
N ALA A 174 6.74 4.78 14.40
CA ALA A 174 6.43 3.37 14.20
C ALA A 174 5.66 2.79 15.39
N LEU A 175 6.09 3.06 16.62
CA LEU A 175 5.39 2.66 17.83
C LEU A 175 3.99 3.29 17.92
N ALA A 176 3.86 4.57 17.59
CA ALA A 176 2.57 5.25 17.54
C ALA A 176 1.63 4.61 16.51
N THR A 177 2.16 4.27 15.33
CA THR A 177 1.39 3.60 14.26
C THR A 177 0.92 2.21 14.70
N LEU A 178 1.79 1.42 15.35
CA LEU A 178 1.42 0.12 15.93
C LEU A 178 0.39 0.25 17.04
N ALA A 179 0.48 1.28 17.90
CA ALA A 179 -0.50 1.53 18.94
C ALA A 179 -1.87 1.88 18.35
N VAL A 180 -1.91 2.75 17.34
CA VAL A 180 -3.13 3.12 16.61
C VAL A 180 -3.74 1.89 15.93
N GLN A 181 -2.92 1.06 15.28
CA GLN A 181 -3.34 -0.20 14.69
C GLN A 181 -4.02 -1.11 15.71
N ASN A 182 -3.37 -1.37 16.84
CA ASN A 182 -3.90 -2.25 17.89
C ASN A 182 -5.22 -1.74 18.47
N ILE A 183 -5.36 -0.42 18.68
CA ILE A 183 -6.61 0.19 19.14
C ILE A 183 -7.73 -0.03 18.11
N ILE A 184 -7.45 0.17 16.82
CA ILE A 184 -8.45 0.02 15.76
C ILE A 184 -8.90 -1.44 15.62
N THR A 185 -7.97 -2.40 15.65
CA THR A 185 -8.29 -3.83 15.65
C THR A 185 -9.22 -4.17 16.81
N LYS A 186 -8.90 -3.73 18.04
CA LYS A 186 -9.77 -3.96 19.20
C LYS A 186 -11.16 -3.33 19.07
N LEU A 187 -11.26 -2.15 18.44
CA LEU A 187 -12.55 -1.50 18.19
C LEU A 187 -13.36 -2.27 17.15
N GLN A 188 -12.70 -2.86 16.16
CA GLN A 188 -13.31 -3.66 15.10
C GLN A 188 -13.84 -4.97 15.67
N ASP A 189 -13.05 -5.67 16.49
CA ASP A 189 -13.46 -6.91 17.19
C ASP A 189 -14.67 -6.66 18.09
N LYS A 190 -14.68 -5.55 18.83
CA LYS A 190 -15.82 -5.16 19.68
C LYS A 190 -17.09 -4.89 18.86
N LYS A 191 -16.97 -4.32 17.67
CA LYS A 191 -18.13 -4.08 16.79
C LYS A 191 -18.67 -5.38 16.19
N LEU A 192 -17.78 -6.30 15.80
CA LEU A 192 -18.19 -7.64 15.35
C LEU A 192 -18.96 -8.37 16.46
N ALA A 193 -18.39 -8.41 17.68
CA ALA A 193 -19.03 -9.05 18.82
C ALA A 193 -20.37 -8.40 19.23
N ALA A 194 -20.52 -7.08 19.03
CA ALA A 194 -21.78 -6.39 19.27
C ALA A 194 -22.83 -6.68 18.18
N ALA A 195 -22.43 -6.85 16.93
CA ALA A 195 -23.32 -7.24 15.84
C ALA A 195 -23.85 -8.67 16.03
N GLU A 196 -22.99 -9.61 16.42
CA GLU A 196 -23.38 -10.99 16.74
C GLU A 196 -24.37 -11.06 17.91
N ARG A 197 -24.15 -10.27 18.96
CA ARG A 197 -25.07 -10.21 20.12
C ARG A 197 -26.45 -9.63 19.80
N ASN A 198 -26.57 -8.79 18.78
CA ASN A 198 -27.84 -8.20 18.36
C ASN A 198 -28.59 -9.06 17.33
N ALA A 199 -27.93 -10.09 16.78
CA ALA A 199 -28.52 -11.02 15.82
C ALA A 199 -29.08 -12.30 16.47
N VAL A 200 -28.90 -12.47 17.79
CA VAL A 200 -29.44 -13.55 18.65
C VAL A 200 -30.59 -12.99 19.47
#